data_AF-F6DMM1-F1
#
_entry.id   AF-F6DMM1-F1
#
_cell.length_a   1.000
_cell.length_b   1.000
_cell.length_c   1.000
_cell.angle_alpha   90.00
_cell.angle_beta   90.00
_cell.angle_gamma   90.00
#
_symmetry.space_group_name_H-M   'P 1'
#
loop_
_entity.id
_entity.type
_entity.pdbx_description
1 polymer ?
#
loop_
_entity_poly.entity_id
_entity_poly.type
_entity_poly.pdbx_seq_one_letter_code
_entity_poly.pdbx_strand_id
1 'polypeptide(L)'
;MNNVFNTPFEISLRALLILETAGERWVTADMIAAADFITVYGRDFGISDVNLHGENSFKFSEFTLRRELMKKAVKLLVKNGLINVSPTDNGFSYSINQKGIDYCARFTNDYADTYRRLAKQARAYIAGKSEREMLALINRHALSSLQRSEIDV
;
A
#
# COMPACT_ATOMS: atom_id res chain seq x y z
N MET A 1 18.95 12.49 12.81
CA MET A 1 18.89 11.88 11.46
C MET A 1 17.43 11.75 11.08
N ASN A 2 16.95 12.49 10.07
CA ASN A 2 15.60 12.32 9.57
C ASN A 2 15.59 11.02 8.75
N ASN A 3 15.05 9.94 9.30
CA ASN A 3 14.72 8.78 8.49
C ASN A 3 13.71 9.23 7.45
N VAL A 4 14.05 9.14 6.16
CA VAL A 4 13.18 9.54 5.05
C VAL A 4 12.27 8.37 4.65
N PHE A 5 12.77 7.14 4.81
CA PHE A 5 12.10 5.90 4.44
C PHE A 5 11.36 5.25 5.62
N ASN A 6 10.28 4.53 5.34
CA ASN A 6 9.40 3.89 6.33
C ASN A 6 8.80 4.88 7.34
N THR A 7 8.50 6.09 6.88
CA THR A 7 7.86 7.12 7.70
C THR A 7 6.39 7.30 7.33
N PRO A 8 5.54 7.79 8.25
CA PRO A 8 4.17 8.16 7.90
C PRO A 8 4.08 9.14 6.71
N PHE A 9 5.11 9.97 6.51
CA PHE A 9 5.18 10.88 5.38
C PHE A 9 5.37 10.12 4.06
N GLU A 10 6.39 9.26 3.94
CA GLU A 10 6.60 8.44 2.75
C GLU A 10 5.40 7.53 2.44
N ILE A 11 4.85 6.87 3.48
CA ILE A 11 3.63 6.08 3.36
C ILE A 11 2.45 6.92 2.89
N SER A 12 2.32 8.19 3.29
CA SER A 12 1.24 9.07 2.84
C SER A 12 1.32 9.41 1.35
N LEU A 13 2.53 9.56 0.80
CA LEU A 13 2.70 9.79 -0.64
C LEU A 13 2.28 8.56 -1.44
N ARG A 14 2.63 7.37 -0.96
CA ARG A 14 2.22 6.11 -1.60
C ARG A 14 0.73 5.83 -1.47
N ALA A 15 0.14 6.12 -0.32
CA ALA A 15 -1.30 6.06 -0.11
C ALA A 15 -2.07 6.95 -1.10
N LEU A 16 -1.56 8.16 -1.38
CA LEU A 16 -2.12 9.04 -2.40
C LEU A 16 -2.06 8.42 -3.80
N LEU A 17 -0.91 7.86 -4.20
CA LEU A 17 -0.78 7.17 -5.49
C LEU A 17 -1.72 5.95 -5.60
N ILE A 18 -1.90 5.19 -4.52
CA ILE A 18 -2.88 4.08 -4.50
C ILE A 18 -4.29 4.62 -4.71
N LEU A 19 -4.70 5.64 -3.94
CA LEU A 19 -6.04 6.21 -4.05
C LEU A 19 -6.27 6.89 -5.41
N GLU A 20 -5.26 7.52 -6.00
CA GLU A 20 -5.27 8.02 -7.38
C GLU A 20 -5.61 6.89 -8.36
N THR A 21 -4.97 5.71 -8.24
CA THR A 21 -5.27 4.56 -9.10
C THR A 21 -6.63 3.91 -8.81
N ALA A 22 -7.17 4.10 -7.60
CA ALA A 22 -8.50 3.64 -7.23
C ALA A 22 -9.61 4.54 -7.80
N GLY A 23 -9.31 5.80 -8.13
CA GLY A 23 -10.26 6.81 -8.57
C GLY A 23 -11.22 7.20 -7.44
N GLU A 24 -12.50 7.37 -7.76
CA GLU A 24 -13.54 7.77 -6.79
C GLU A 24 -14.00 6.64 -5.85
N ARG A 25 -13.37 5.46 -5.91
CA ARG A 25 -13.72 4.33 -5.06
C ARG A 25 -13.34 4.60 -3.61
N TRP A 26 -14.22 4.24 -2.70
CA TRP A 26 -13.99 4.29 -1.26
C TRP A 26 -13.25 3.03 -0.80
N VAL A 27 -12.13 3.21 -0.10
CA VAL A 27 -11.22 2.12 0.31
C VAL A 27 -10.88 2.25 1.79
N THR A 28 -10.84 1.14 2.53
CA THR A 28 -10.41 1.14 3.95
C THR A 28 -8.90 1.33 4.07
N ALA A 29 -8.42 1.83 5.21
CA ALA A 29 -6.98 1.97 5.46
C ALA A 29 -6.23 0.65 5.31
N ASP A 30 -6.88 -0.47 5.64
CA ASP A 30 -6.30 -1.80 5.60
C ASP A 30 -6.18 -2.33 4.16
N MET A 31 -7.17 -2.03 3.31
CA MET A 31 -7.07 -2.32 1.88
C MET A 31 -6.04 -1.43 1.17
N ILE A 32 -5.87 -0.17 1.61
CA ILE A 32 -4.77 0.69 1.12
C ILE A 32 -3.42 0.11 1.55
N ALA A 33 -3.29 -0.37 2.80
CA ALA A 33 -2.07 -1.00 3.28
C ALA A 33 -1.74 -2.30 2.52
N ALA A 34 -2.75 -3.13 2.24
CA ALA A 34 -2.59 -4.33 1.42
C ALA A 34 -2.16 -4.00 -0.01
N ALA A 35 -2.77 -2.99 -0.64
CA ALA A 35 -2.38 -2.52 -1.96
C ALA A 35 -0.94 -1.99 -1.98
N ASP A 36 -0.52 -1.20 -0.97
CA ASP A 36 0.86 -0.72 -0.84
C ASP A 36 1.84 -1.87 -0.73
N PHE A 37 1.55 -2.82 0.14
CA PHE A 37 2.41 -3.98 0.38
C PHE A 37 2.60 -4.82 -0.88
N ILE A 38 1.52 -5.10 -1.60
CA ILE A 38 1.56 -5.87 -2.84
C ILE A 38 2.27 -5.09 -3.95
N THR A 39 2.05 -3.78 -4.04
CA THR A 39 2.73 -2.91 -5.01
C THR A 39 4.24 -2.94 -4.82
N VAL A 40 4.69 -2.90 -3.56
CA VAL A 40 6.12 -2.91 -3.22
C VAL A 40 6.76 -4.27 -3.43
N TYR A 41 6.03 -5.35 -3.16
CA TYR A 41 6.50 -6.73 -3.25
C TYR A 41 5.89 -7.47 -4.45
N GLY A 42 5.74 -6.78 -5.58
CA GLY A 42 4.95 -7.28 -6.71
C GLY A 42 5.39 -8.63 -7.27
N ARG A 43 6.68 -8.99 -7.16
CA ARG A 43 7.20 -10.31 -7.54
C ARG A 43 6.66 -11.42 -6.66
N ASP A 44 6.60 -11.21 -5.34
CA ASP A 44 6.10 -12.21 -4.40
C ASP A 44 4.61 -12.55 -4.61
N PHE A 45 3.86 -11.61 -5.17
CA PHE A 45 2.44 -11.78 -5.51
C PHE A 45 2.21 -12.11 -6.99
N GLY A 46 3.27 -12.30 -7.78
CA GLY A 46 3.17 -12.64 -9.20
C GLY A 46 2.56 -11.55 -10.07
N ILE A 47 2.54 -10.29 -9.62
CA ILE A 47 1.99 -9.15 -10.37
C ILE A 47 3.06 -8.40 -11.18
N SER A 48 4.34 -8.66 -10.92
CA SER A 48 5.47 -8.04 -11.65
C SER A 48 6.76 -8.85 -11.51
N ASP A 49 7.74 -8.60 -12.37
CA ASP A 49 9.05 -9.26 -12.27
C ASP A 49 9.99 -8.62 -11.25
N VAL A 50 9.58 -7.56 -10.54
CA VAL A 50 10.43 -6.78 -9.62
C VAL A 50 9.78 -6.55 -8.26
N ASN A 51 10.63 -6.36 -7.24
CA ASN A 51 10.25 -5.84 -5.93
C ASN A 51 10.87 -4.46 -5.75
N LEU A 52 10.05 -3.42 -5.50
CA LEU A 52 10.54 -2.05 -5.38
C LEU A 52 11.43 -1.82 -4.15
N HIS A 53 11.22 -2.60 -3.10
CA HIS A 53 12.02 -2.52 -1.87
C HIS A 53 13.09 -3.62 -1.80
N GLY A 54 13.34 -4.31 -2.91
CA GLY A 54 14.27 -5.43 -2.96
C GLY A 54 13.75 -6.69 -2.29
N GLU A 55 14.64 -7.68 -2.17
CA GLU A 55 14.36 -8.93 -1.46
C GLU A 55 14.74 -8.77 0.02
N ASN A 56 13.83 -9.14 0.92
CA ASN A 56 14.04 -9.16 2.37
C ASN A 56 13.36 -10.42 2.91
N SER A 57 13.99 -11.22 3.76
CA SER A 57 13.33 -12.45 4.28
C SER A 57 12.25 -12.16 5.34
N PHE A 58 12.24 -10.93 5.89
CA PHE A 58 11.35 -10.48 6.96
C PHE A 58 10.23 -9.54 6.50
N LYS A 59 10.03 -9.37 5.17
CA LYS A 59 9.04 -8.43 4.56
C LYS A 59 7.69 -8.45 5.26
N PHE A 60 7.24 -9.63 5.61
CA PHE A 60 5.87 -9.84 6.07
C PHE A 60 5.70 -9.60 7.56
N SER A 61 6.76 -9.72 8.36
CA SER A 61 6.79 -9.22 9.74
C SER A 61 6.64 -7.69 9.76
N GLU A 62 7.03 -7.00 8.68
CA GLU A 62 6.81 -5.55 8.52
C GLU A 62 5.35 -5.19 8.23
N PHE A 63 4.52 -6.11 7.72
CA PHE A 63 3.17 -5.76 7.28
C PHE A 63 2.32 -5.20 8.42
N THR A 64 2.39 -5.80 9.62
CA THR A 64 1.68 -5.29 10.81
C THR A 64 2.09 -3.86 11.13
N LEU A 65 3.39 -3.56 11.08
CA LEU A 65 3.89 -2.20 11.32
C LEU A 65 3.45 -1.23 10.20
N ARG A 66 3.55 -1.65 8.94
CA ARG A 66 3.14 -0.86 7.77
C ARG A 66 1.64 -0.56 7.79
N ARG A 67 0.81 -1.50 8.22
CA ARG A 67 -0.63 -1.31 8.41
C ARG A 67 -0.91 -0.19 9.43
N GLU A 68 -0.19 -0.16 10.55
CA GLU A 68 -0.34 0.91 11.54
C GLU A 68 0.21 2.26 11.04
N LEU A 69 1.32 2.25 10.28
CA LEU A 69 1.82 3.45 9.62
C LEU A 69 0.82 3.98 8.58
N MET A 70 0.15 3.11 7.82
CA MET A 70 -0.86 3.48 6.85
C MET A 70 -2.06 4.18 7.51
N LYS A 71 -2.52 3.68 8.67
CA LYS A 71 -3.57 4.36 9.45
C LYS A 71 -3.16 5.76 9.90
N LYS A 72 -1.89 5.98 10.25
CA LYS A 72 -1.36 7.31 10.56
C LYS A 72 -1.28 8.19 9.31
N ALA A 73 -0.86 7.62 8.18
CA ALA A 73 -0.72 8.31 6.91
C ALA A 73 -2.07 8.82 6.38
N VAL A 74 -3.13 7.98 6.36
CA VAL A 74 -4.46 8.43 5.91
C VAL A 74 -5.03 9.53 6.81
N LYS A 75 -4.78 9.50 8.12
CA LYS A 75 -5.16 10.60 9.04
C LYS A 75 -4.44 11.91 8.69
N LEU A 76 -3.15 11.84 8.33
CA LEU A 76 -2.39 12.99 7.88
C LEU A 76 -2.95 13.56 6.57
N LEU A 77 -3.32 12.70 5.61
CA LEU A 77 -3.90 13.12 4.34
C LEU A 77 -5.28 13.77 4.51
N VAL A 78 -6.12 13.24 5.40
CA VAL A 78 -7.40 13.86 5.77
C VAL A 78 -7.15 15.24 6.39
N LYS A 79 -6.23 15.34 7.36
CA LYS A 79 -5.88 16.62 8.00
C LYS A 79 -5.39 17.67 6.99
N ASN A 80 -4.68 17.23 5.95
CA ASN A 80 -4.16 18.11 4.89
C ASN A 80 -5.20 18.39 3.77
N GLY A 81 -6.38 17.78 3.85
CA GLY A 81 -7.47 17.93 2.90
C GLY A 81 -7.19 17.32 1.52
N LEU A 82 -6.30 16.32 1.42
CA LEU A 82 -5.95 15.67 0.16
C LEU A 82 -6.83 14.45 -0.17
N ILE A 83 -7.52 13.91 0.84
CA ILE A 83 -8.45 12.79 0.69
C ILE A 83 -9.70 13.08 1.52
N ASN A 84 -10.82 12.51 1.08
CA ASN A 84 -12.07 12.51 1.82
C ASN A 84 -12.12 11.31 2.77
N VAL A 85 -12.96 11.42 3.81
CA VAL A 85 -13.24 10.33 4.75
C VAL A 85 -14.75 10.15 4.88
N SER A 86 -15.21 8.90 4.88
CA SER A 86 -16.61 8.54 5.14
C SER A 86 -16.66 7.46 6.23
N PRO A 87 -17.48 7.66 7.29
CA PRO A 87 -17.73 6.60 8.27
C PRO A 87 -18.45 5.42 7.61
N THR A 88 -18.23 4.22 8.14
CA THR A 88 -18.91 2.98 7.78
C THR A 88 -19.18 2.17 9.05
N ASP A 89 -20.02 1.13 8.96
CA ASP A 89 -20.31 0.25 10.11
C ASP A 89 -19.05 -0.43 10.67
N ASN A 90 -18.00 -0.53 9.85
CA ASN A 90 -16.72 -1.19 10.19
C ASN A 90 -15.55 -0.19 10.31
N GLY A 91 -15.83 1.10 10.52
CA GLY A 91 -14.81 2.13 10.73
C GLY A 91 -14.89 3.27 9.71
N PHE A 92 -13.84 3.45 8.90
CA PHE A 92 -13.74 4.55 7.94
C PHE A 92 -13.24 4.06 6.58
N SER A 93 -13.75 4.71 5.53
CA SER A 93 -13.28 4.57 4.17
C SER A 93 -12.79 5.91 3.64
N TYR A 94 -11.90 5.86 2.66
CA TYR A 94 -11.20 7.02 2.12
C TYR A 94 -11.25 7.01 0.60
N SER A 95 -11.33 8.19 0.00
CA SER A 95 -11.23 8.40 -1.45
C SER A 95 -10.39 9.64 -1.73
N ILE A 96 -9.67 9.65 -2.85
CA ILE A 96 -8.92 10.84 -3.25
C ILE A 96 -9.89 11.95 -3.68
N ASN A 97 -9.55 13.20 -3.38
CA ASN A 97 -10.30 14.36 -3.88
C ASN A 97 -9.49 15.11 -4.94
N GLN A 98 -10.09 16.14 -5.57
CA GLN A 98 -9.42 16.88 -6.63
C GLN A 98 -8.07 17.48 -6.19
N LYS A 99 -7.99 18.03 -4.98
CA LYS A 99 -6.73 18.57 -4.42
C LYS A 99 -5.67 17.47 -4.29
N GLY A 100 -6.06 16.26 -3.90
CA GLY A 100 -5.19 15.09 -3.87
C GLY A 100 -4.69 14.68 -5.25
N ILE A 101 -5.58 14.66 -6.26
CA ILE A 101 -5.23 14.36 -7.65
C ILE A 101 -4.22 15.38 -8.18
N ASP A 102 -4.49 16.67 -7.99
CA ASP A 102 -3.59 17.76 -8.41
C ASP A 102 -2.22 17.67 -7.72
N TYR A 103 -2.20 17.23 -6.46
CA TYR A 103 -0.96 16.99 -5.72
C TYR A 103 -0.17 15.80 -6.29
N CYS A 104 -0.84 14.70 -6.63
CA CYS A 104 -0.22 13.52 -7.24
C CYS A 104 0.39 13.84 -8.61
N ALA A 105 -0.23 14.72 -9.40
CA ALA A 105 0.27 15.12 -10.72
C ALA A 105 1.70 15.71 -10.68
N ARG A 106 2.15 16.17 -9.51
CA ARG A 106 3.51 16.69 -9.29
C ARG A 106 4.56 15.59 -9.07
N PHE A 107 4.15 14.34 -8.90
CA PHE A 107 5.07 13.21 -8.72
C PHE A 107 5.49 12.67 -10.09
N THR A 108 6.43 13.34 -10.74
CA THR A 108 6.88 13.05 -12.11
C THR A 108 8.32 12.50 -12.11
N ASN A 109 8.54 11.37 -11.45
CA ASN A 109 9.83 10.69 -11.43
C ASN A 109 9.66 9.18 -11.65
N ASP A 110 10.76 8.52 -12.03
CA ASP A 110 10.77 7.10 -12.40
C ASP A 110 10.18 6.19 -11.30
N TYR A 111 10.43 6.52 -10.03
CA TYR A 111 9.87 5.77 -8.91
C TYR A 111 8.36 5.92 -8.85
N ALA A 112 7.83 7.14 -8.94
CA ALA A 112 6.39 7.40 -8.92
C ALA A 112 5.68 6.74 -10.12
N ASP A 113 6.27 6.80 -11.31
CA ASP A 113 5.68 6.20 -12.51
C ASP A 113 5.67 4.67 -12.46
N THR A 114 6.77 4.09 -11.97
CA THR A 114 6.84 2.65 -11.71
C THR A 114 5.86 2.22 -10.63
N TYR A 115 5.77 2.97 -9.53
CA TYR A 115 4.83 2.69 -8.45
C TYR A 115 3.38 2.74 -8.95
N ARG A 116 2.98 3.77 -9.72
CA ARG A 116 1.64 3.85 -10.32
C ARG A 116 1.30 2.63 -11.19
N ARG A 117 2.24 2.19 -12.03
CA ARG A 117 2.06 1.02 -12.89
C ARG A 117 1.80 -0.23 -12.06
N LEU A 118 2.63 -0.47 -11.05
CA LEU A 118 2.51 -1.62 -10.15
C LEU A 118 1.25 -1.53 -9.28
N ALA A 119 0.87 -0.34 -8.80
CA ALA A 119 -0.35 -0.11 -8.03
C ALA A 119 -1.61 -0.42 -8.85
N LYS A 120 -1.62 -0.11 -10.15
CA LYS A 120 -2.70 -0.52 -11.06
C LYS A 120 -2.80 -2.04 -11.17
N GLN A 121 -1.67 -2.76 -11.22
CA GLN A 121 -1.64 -4.22 -11.23
C GLN A 121 -2.10 -4.81 -9.88
N ALA A 122 -1.61 -4.26 -8.76
CA ALA A 122 -2.04 -4.64 -7.42
C ALA A 122 -3.55 -4.45 -7.23
N ARG A 123 -4.10 -3.33 -7.73
CA ARG A 123 -5.56 -3.08 -7.70
C ARG A 123 -6.33 -4.14 -8.49
N ALA A 124 -5.83 -4.57 -9.65
CA ALA A 124 -6.46 -5.65 -10.41
C ALA A 124 -6.38 -7.00 -9.67
N TYR A 125 -5.25 -7.29 -9.03
CA TYR A 125 -5.06 -8.48 -8.21
C TYR A 125 -5.98 -8.54 -6.98
N ILE A 126 -6.23 -7.39 -6.35
CA ILE A 126 -7.08 -7.27 -5.15
C ILE A 126 -8.57 -7.24 -5.50
N ALA A 127 -8.94 -6.89 -6.74
CA ALA A 127 -10.33 -6.74 -7.14
C ALA A 127 -11.16 -8.00 -6.83
N GLY A 128 -12.29 -7.81 -6.16
CA GLY A 128 -13.20 -8.90 -5.76
C GLY A 128 -12.78 -9.69 -4.51
N LYS A 129 -11.63 -9.36 -3.88
CA LYS A 129 -11.19 -9.98 -2.63
C LYS A 129 -11.61 -9.13 -1.43
N SER A 130 -12.12 -9.79 -0.39
CA SER A 130 -12.38 -9.16 0.89
C SER A 130 -11.09 -8.83 1.64
N GLU A 131 -11.16 -7.89 2.57
CA GLU A 131 -10.04 -7.53 3.44
C GLU A 131 -9.49 -8.76 4.21
N ARG A 132 -10.39 -9.64 4.68
CA ARG A 132 -10.00 -10.89 5.35
C ARG A 132 -9.21 -11.83 4.45
N GLU A 133 -9.62 -11.98 3.19
CA GLU A 133 -8.89 -12.78 2.21
C GLU A 133 -7.52 -12.18 1.92
N MET A 134 -7.43 -10.85 1.81
CA MET A 134 -6.15 -10.16 1.59
C MET A 134 -5.18 -10.35 2.76
N LEU A 135 -5.66 -10.19 4.00
CA LEU A 135 -4.86 -10.42 5.20
C LEU A 135 -4.39 -11.88 5.29
N ALA A 136 -5.27 -12.84 5.02
CA ALA A 136 -4.91 -14.25 5.01
C ALA A 136 -3.86 -14.59 3.94
N LEU A 137 -3.96 -13.95 2.77
CA LEU A 137 -3.00 -14.14 1.67
C LEU A 137 -1.63 -13.57 2.05
N ILE A 138 -1.57 -12.33 2.54
CA ILE A 138 -0.31 -11.71 2.98
C ILE A 138 0.34 -12.54 4.10
N ASN A 139 -0.43 -13.01 5.08
CA ASN A 139 0.08 -13.87 6.14
C ASN A 139 0.58 -15.24 5.65
N ARG A 140 -0.06 -15.83 4.63
CA ARG A 140 0.41 -17.10 4.05
C ARG A 140 1.78 -16.92 3.38
N HIS A 141 1.93 -15.86 2.59
CA HIS A 141 3.21 -15.56 1.97
C HIS A 141 4.31 -15.27 3.02
N ALA A 142 3.94 -14.67 4.16
CA ALA A 142 4.82 -14.51 5.33
C ALA A 142 5.44 -15.83 5.79
N LEU A 143 4.58 -16.81 6.07
CA LEU A 143 5.01 -18.11 6.58
C LEU A 143 5.87 -18.86 5.56
N SER A 144 5.50 -18.81 4.28
CA SER A 144 6.27 -19.50 3.23
C SER A 144 7.67 -18.90 2.98
N SER A 145 7.83 -17.58 3.21
CA SER A 145 9.10 -16.90 3.02
C SER A 145 10.08 -17.23 4.16
N LEU A 146 9.57 -17.32 5.40
CA LEU A 146 10.35 -17.74 6.57
C LEU A 146 10.88 -19.17 6.40
N GLN A 147 10.03 -20.10 5.93
CA GLN A 147 10.42 -21.49 5.70
C GLN A 147 11.52 -21.65 4.65
N ARG A 148 11.53 -20.85 3.57
CA ARG A 148 12.64 -20.89 2.59
C ARG A 148 13.95 -20.37 3.18
N SER A 149 13.89 -19.31 3.98
CA SER A 149 15.10 -18.76 4.61
C SER A 149 15.75 -19.69 5.63
N GLU A 150 15.02 -20.66 6.19
CA GLU A 150 15.57 -21.69 7.08
C GLU A 150 16.22 -22.86 6.32
N ILE A 151 15.88 -23.07 5.04
CA ILE A 151 16.40 -24.18 4.21
C ILE A 151 17.68 -23.78 3.48
N ASP A 152 17.88 -22.48 3.22
CA ASP A 152 19.05 -21.92 2.55
C ASP A 152 20.24 -21.60 3.50
N VAL A 153 20.24 -22.15 4.73
CA VAL A 153 21.29 -21.96 5.78
C VAL A 153 22.02 -23.26 6.07
#